data_AF-A0A7W8UNW3-F1
#
_entry.id   AF-A0A7W8UNW3-F1
#
_cell.length_a   1.000
_cell.length_b   1.000
_cell.length_c   1.000
_cell.angle_alpha   90.00
_cell.angle_beta   90.00
_cell.angle_gamma   90.00
#
_symmetry.space_group_name_H-M   'P 1'
#
loop_
_entity.id
_entity.type
_entity.pdbx_description
1 polymer ?
#
loop_
_entity_poly.entity_id
_entity_poly.type
_entity_poly.pdbx_seq_one_letter_code
_entity_poly.pdbx_strand_id
1 'polypeptide(L)'
;MQQQTYRRWQISAENATSYRAKFKLATEIVKSDMSSREIRRAARRVVRALETVIDLPIASADILRKAHERFGVLTELLLSTTDPKASNEKNYPEILILCIDRDSEPVGLWP
;
A
#
# COMPACT_ATOMS: atom_id res chain seq x y z
N MET A 1 17.11 14.84 -3.29
CA MET A 1 17.09 13.84 -2.20
C MET A 1 15.90 12.88 -2.25
N GLN A 2 14.69 13.29 -2.66
CA GLN A 2 13.51 12.41 -2.63
C GLN A 2 13.62 11.15 -3.51
N GLN A 3 14.23 11.23 -4.70
CA GLN A 3 14.34 10.07 -5.62
C GLN A 3 15.13 8.88 -5.03
N GLN A 4 16.12 9.12 -4.17
CA GLN A 4 16.88 8.02 -3.53
C GLN A 4 16.00 7.23 -2.54
N THR A 5 15.12 7.92 -1.82
CA THR A 5 14.17 7.29 -0.88
C THR A 5 13.16 6.45 -1.64
N TYR A 6 12.60 6.97 -2.73
CA TYR A 6 11.68 6.22 -3.59
C TYR A 6 12.32 4.95 -4.16
N ARG A 7 13.56 5.03 -4.65
CA ARG A 7 14.31 3.87 -5.13
C ARG A 7 14.52 2.82 -4.03
N ARG A 8 14.81 3.25 -2.80
CA ARG A 8 14.94 2.33 -1.65
C ARG A 8 13.62 1.65 -1.30
N TRP A 9 12.50 2.38 -1.37
CA TRP A 9 11.19 1.79 -1.14
C TRP A 9 10.79 0.79 -2.21
N GLN A 10 11.15 1.02 -3.48
CA GLN A 10 10.93 0.05 -4.55
C GLN A 10 11.72 -1.23 -4.35
N ILE A 11 13.03 -1.11 -4.12
CA ILE A 11 13.89 -2.27 -3.84
C ILE A 11 13.35 -3.02 -2.61
N SER A 12 12.90 -2.30 -1.60
CA SER A 12 12.30 -2.91 -0.41
C SER A 12 10.95 -3.57 -0.69
N ALA A 13 10.14 -3.03 -1.59
CA ALA A 13 8.85 -3.60 -1.99
C ALA A 13 9.03 -4.89 -2.79
N GLU A 14 9.99 -4.92 -3.73
CA GLU A 14 10.36 -6.11 -4.50
C GLU A 14 10.91 -7.22 -3.60
N ASN A 15 11.74 -6.86 -2.62
CA ASN A 15 12.33 -7.81 -1.69
C ASN A 15 11.41 -8.19 -0.51
N ALA A 16 10.21 -7.61 -0.40
CA ALA A 16 9.28 -7.88 0.70
C ALA A 16 8.54 -9.22 0.51
N THR A 17 9.23 -10.32 0.77
CA THR A 17 8.70 -11.69 0.65
C THR A 17 7.77 -12.09 1.80
N SER A 18 7.86 -11.40 2.95
CA SER A 18 7.03 -11.69 4.14
C SER A 18 6.03 -10.57 4.45
N TYR A 19 4.88 -10.90 5.03
CA TYR A 19 3.89 -9.91 5.47
C TYR A 19 4.46 -8.93 6.51
N ARG A 20 5.41 -9.38 7.33
CA ARG A 20 6.17 -8.52 8.26
C ARG A 20 7.02 -7.48 7.54
N ALA A 21 7.73 -7.88 6.47
CA ALA A 21 8.48 -6.94 5.64
C ALA A 21 7.56 -5.92 4.96
N LYS A 22 6.42 -6.39 4.41
CA LYS A 22 5.39 -5.53 3.79
C LYS A 22 4.82 -4.51 4.78
N PHE A 23 4.49 -4.94 5.99
CA PHE A 23 3.98 -4.07 7.06
C PHE A 23 5.01 -3.02 7.49
N LYS A 24 6.27 -3.44 7.67
CA LYS A 24 7.37 -2.54 8.05
C LYS A 24 7.57 -1.45 6.99
N LEU A 25 7.63 -1.81 5.72
CA LEU A 25 7.79 -0.86 4.61
C LEU A 25 6.59 0.10 4.53
N ALA A 26 5.37 -0.41 4.60
CA ALA A 26 4.18 0.43 4.56
C ALA A 26 4.16 1.42 5.74
N THR A 27 4.54 0.98 6.93
CA THR A 27 4.65 1.84 8.12
C THR A 27 5.71 2.94 7.93
N GLU A 28 6.85 2.61 7.33
CA GLU A 28 7.90 3.58 7.01
C GLU A 28 7.41 4.66 6.03
N ILE A 29 6.73 4.24 4.96
CA ILE A 29 6.15 5.15 3.96
C ILE A 29 5.10 6.07 4.59
N VAL A 30 4.22 5.54 5.45
CA VAL A 30 3.20 6.34 6.15
C VAL A 30 3.83 7.43 7.02
N LYS A 31 4.91 7.11 7.72
CA LYS A 31 5.64 8.05 8.60
C LYS A 31 6.49 9.06 7.83
N SER A 32 6.73 8.83 6.55
CA SER A 32 7.57 9.71 5.75
C SER A 32 6.78 10.88 5.16
N ASP A 33 7.17 12.11 5.51
CA ASP A 33 6.60 13.33 4.93
C ASP A 33 6.98 13.54 3.45
N MET A 34 7.97 12.78 2.97
CA MET A 34 8.45 12.83 1.58
C MET A 34 7.52 12.12 0.58
N SER A 35 6.51 11.39 1.07
CA SER A 35 5.61 10.62 0.22
C SER A 35 4.35 11.39 -0.14
N SER A 36 3.88 11.21 -1.38
CA SER A 36 2.64 11.81 -1.87
C SER A 36 1.43 11.35 -1.03
N ARG A 37 0.35 12.14 -1.05
CA ARG A 37 -0.86 11.83 -0.27
C ARG A 37 -1.46 10.48 -0.67
N GLU A 38 -1.38 10.12 -1.94
CA GLU A 38 -1.91 8.87 -2.50
C GLU A 38 -1.09 7.67 -2.04
N ILE A 39 0.23 7.76 -2.09
CA ILE A 39 1.14 6.71 -1.61
C ILE A 39 0.97 6.50 -0.11
N ARG A 40 0.85 7.57 0.68
CA ARG A 40 0.52 7.46 2.11
C ARG A 40 -0.84 6.82 2.35
N ARG A 41 -1.85 7.12 1.51
CA ARG A 41 -3.17 6.49 1.61
C ARG A 41 -3.08 4.99 1.34
N ALA A 42 -2.41 4.58 0.28
CA ALA A 42 -2.21 3.17 -0.06
C ALA A 42 -1.44 2.44 1.07
N ALA A 43 -0.34 3.04 1.55
CA ALA A 43 0.45 2.48 2.63
C ALA A 43 -0.35 2.33 3.94
N ARG A 44 -1.19 3.31 4.30
CA ARG A 44 -2.10 3.19 5.46
C ARG A 44 -3.09 2.02 5.33
N ARG A 45 -3.60 1.75 4.12
CA ARG A 45 -4.53 0.62 3.89
C ARG A 45 -3.84 -0.73 4.11
N VAL A 46 -2.56 -0.84 3.73
CA VAL A 46 -1.73 -2.03 4.00
C VAL A 46 -1.49 -2.17 5.50
N VAL A 47 -1.08 -1.09 6.17
CA VAL A 47 -0.86 -1.09 7.63
C VAL A 47 -2.11 -1.55 8.35
N ARG A 48 -3.27 -0.95 8.10
CA ARG A 48 -4.53 -1.35 8.73
C ARG A 48 -4.94 -2.80 8.46
N ALA A 49 -4.65 -3.33 7.27
CA ALA A 49 -4.97 -4.73 6.96
C ALA A 49 -4.10 -5.73 7.73
N LEU A 50 -2.85 -5.36 8.00
CA LEU A 50 -1.87 -6.23 8.63
C LEU A 50 -1.75 -6.02 10.14
N GLU A 51 -2.07 -4.84 10.65
CA GLU A 51 -1.96 -4.48 12.07
C GLU A 51 -2.68 -5.47 12.99
N THR A 52 -3.87 -5.93 12.59
CA THR A 52 -4.67 -6.87 13.40
C THR A 52 -4.16 -8.31 13.35
N VAL A 53 -3.25 -8.64 12.43
CA VAL A 53 -2.79 -10.01 12.19
C VAL A 53 -1.27 -10.20 12.28
N ILE A 54 -0.51 -9.12 12.39
CA ILE A 54 0.97 -9.17 12.33
C ILE A 54 1.60 -9.87 13.54
N ASP A 55 0.92 -9.78 14.68
CA ASP A 55 1.30 -10.38 15.96
C ASP A 55 0.64 -11.74 16.20
N LEU A 56 -0.29 -12.15 15.33
CA LEU A 56 -0.93 -13.45 15.43
C LEU A 56 -0.04 -14.54 14.82
N PRO A 57 0.10 -15.72 15.48
CA PRO A 57 0.89 -16.82 14.94
C PRO A 57 0.26 -17.42 13.66
N ILE A 58 -1.07 -17.35 13.55
CA ILE A 58 -1.83 -17.83 12.39
C ILE A 58 -2.91 -16.78 12.09
N ALA A 59 -2.87 -16.24 10.88
CA ALA A 59 -3.83 -15.26 10.38
C ALA A 59 -4.76 -15.88 9.34
N SER A 60 -5.99 -15.37 9.23
CA SER A 60 -6.93 -15.83 8.22
C SER A 60 -6.39 -15.56 6.82
N ALA A 61 -6.46 -16.57 5.94
CA ALA A 61 -5.99 -16.47 4.56
C ALA A 61 -6.66 -15.32 3.78
N ASP A 62 -7.93 -14.99 4.08
CA ASP A 62 -8.64 -13.86 3.46
C ASP A 62 -8.01 -12.50 3.80
N ILE A 63 -7.58 -12.31 5.06
CA ILE A 63 -6.93 -11.08 5.50
C ILE A 63 -5.55 -10.95 4.83
N LEU A 64 -4.81 -12.05 4.78
CA LEU A 64 -3.50 -12.09 4.12
C LEU A 64 -3.62 -11.80 2.61
N ARG A 65 -4.64 -12.35 1.94
CA ARG A 65 -4.94 -12.04 0.53
C ARG A 65 -5.26 -10.56 0.34
N LYS A 66 -6.16 -9.97 1.14
CA LYS A 66 -6.49 -8.54 1.08
C LYS A 66 -5.27 -7.65 1.33
N ALA A 67 -4.42 -8.03 2.30
CA ALA A 67 -3.17 -7.32 2.56
C ALA A 67 -2.21 -7.41 1.38
N HIS A 68 -2.14 -8.57 0.71
CA HIS A 68 -1.34 -8.77 -0.49
C HIS A 68 -1.81 -7.87 -1.64
N GLU A 69 -3.11 -7.85 -1.92
CA GLU A 69 -3.71 -7.00 -2.96
C GLU A 69 -3.45 -5.50 -2.69
N ARG A 70 -3.68 -5.06 -1.45
CA ARG A 70 -3.40 -3.67 -1.03
C ARG A 70 -1.92 -3.32 -1.16
N PHE A 71 -1.03 -4.27 -0.91
CA PHE A 71 0.40 -4.08 -1.08
C PHE A 71 0.79 -4.00 -2.56
N GLY A 72 0.14 -4.78 -3.43
CA GLY A 72 0.31 -4.67 -4.88
C GLY A 72 0.04 -3.25 -5.39
N VAL A 73 -1.10 -2.67 -4.99
CA VAL A 73 -1.46 -1.28 -5.33
C VAL A 73 -0.41 -0.27 -4.83
N LEU A 74 0.13 -0.47 -3.62
CA LEU A 74 1.20 0.39 -3.11
C LEU A 74 2.47 0.29 -3.96
N THR A 75 2.87 -0.92 -4.34
CA THR A 75 4.06 -1.17 -5.16
C THR A 75 3.93 -0.54 -6.55
N GLU A 76 2.76 -0.66 -7.18
CA GLU A 76 2.49 -0.02 -8.48
C GLU A 76 2.63 1.50 -8.39
N LEU A 77 2.02 2.13 -7.37
CA LEU A 77 2.16 3.58 -7.17
C LEU A 77 3.61 4.01 -6.93
N LEU A 78 4.40 3.18 -6.24
CA LEU A 78 5.83 3.44 -6.05
C LEU A 78 6.58 3.35 -7.39
N LEU A 79 6.26 2.39 -8.26
CA LEU A 79 6.87 2.21 -9.58
C LEU A 79 6.53 3.36 -10.53
N SER A 80 5.27 3.78 -10.59
CA SER A 80 4.83 4.91 -11.42
C SER A 80 5.46 6.25 -11.02
N THR A 81 5.93 6.38 -9.77
CA THR A 81 6.53 7.64 -9.28
C THR A 81 7.99 7.83 -9.74
N THR A 82 8.72 6.76 -10.07
CA THR A 82 10.12 6.88 -10.56
C THR A 82 10.23 6.79 -12.07
N ASP A 83 9.23 6.24 -12.75
CA ASP A 83 9.24 6.08 -14.20
C ASP A 83 8.11 6.90 -14.84
N PRO A 84 8.39 8.10 -15.36
CA PRO A 84 7.39 8.88 -16.09
C PRO A 84 7.03 8.26 -17.46
N LYS A 85 7.65 7.16 -17.90
CA LYS A 85 7.40 6.49 -19.18
C LYS A 85 6.58 5.19 -19.06
N ALA A 86 6.42 4.61 -17.88
CA ALA A 86 5.61 3.41 -17.65
C ALA A 86 4.07 3.66 -17.66
N SER A 87 3.61 4.83 -18.13
CA SER A 87 2.18 5.18 -18.18
C SER A 87 1.47 4.75 -19.47
N ASN A 88 2.11 4.01 -20.39
CA ASN A 88 1.50 3.69 -21.69
C ASN A 88 1.47 2.21 -22.09
N GLU A 89 1.34 1.29 -21.15
CA GLU A 89 0.79 -0.02 -21.48
C GLU A 89 -0.23 -0.40 -20.42
N LYS A 90 -1.50 -0.13 -20.74
CA LYS A 90 -2.66 -0.55 -19.95
C LYS A 90 -2.72 -2.08 -19.95
N ASN A 91 -1.96 -2.72 -19.07
CA ASN A 91 -2.21 -4.09 -18.68
C ASN A 91 -2.54 -4.11 -17.19
N TYR A 92 -3.73 -3.60 -16.88
CA TYR A 92 -4.37 -3.86 -15.61
C TYR A 92 -4.97 -5.27 -15.73
N PRO A 93 -4.45 -6.32 -15.06
CA PRO A 93 -5.27 -7.48 -14.82
C PRO A 93 -6.50 -7.00 -14.03
N GLU A 94 -7.67 -7.56 -14.32
CA GLU A 94 -9.00 -7.15 -13.87
C GLU A 94 -9.25 -7.20 -12.34
N ILE A 95 -8.28 -6.83 -11.49
CA ILE A 95 -8.41 -6.71 -10.03
C ILE A 95 -8.67 -5.25 -9.61
N LEU A 96 -9.02 -4.37 -10.54
CA LEU A 96 -9.37 -2.98 -10.24
C LEU A 96 -10.86 -2.74 -9.90
N ILE A 97 -11.67 -3.80 -9.73
CA ILE A 97 -13.12 -3.62 -9.52
C ILE A 97 -13.60 -3.75 -8.06
N LEU A 98 -12.80 -4.19 -7.07
CA LEU A 98 -13.38 -4.56 -5.76
C LEU A 98 -12.87 -3.87 -4.49
N CYS A 99 -12.11 -2.77 -4.57
CA CYS A 99 -11.68 -2.04 -3.37
C CYS A 99 -12.13 -0.57 -3.32
N ILE A 100 -13.28 -0.23 -3.92
CA ILE A 100 -14.06 0.92 -3.47
C ILE A 100 -14.68 0.52 -2.14
N ASP A 101 -13.89 0.59 -1.07
CA ASP A 101 -14.44 0.66 0.28
C ASP A 101 -15.30 1.92 0.34
N ARG A 102 -16.61 1.69 0.36
CA ARG A 102 -17.69 2.65 0.47
C ARG A 102 -17.71 3.19 1.90
N ASP A 103 -16.64 3.85 2.31
CA ASP A 103 -16.60 4.59 3.57
C ASP A 103 -17.15 6.00 3.32
N SER A 104 -18.44 6.05 2.99
CA SER A 104 -19.27 7.21 3.32
C SER A 104 -19.51 7.13 4.82
N GLU A 105 -18.62 7.69 5.63
CA GLU A 105 -19.04 8.15 6.94
C GLU A 105 -19.80 9.48 6.75
N PRO A 106 -21.06 9.58 7.23
CA PRO A 106 -21.76 10.85 7.24
C PRO A 106 -20.96 11.81 8.11
N VAL A 107 -20.70 13.01 7.61
CA VAL A 107 -20.16 14.10 8.44
C VAL A 107 -21.17 14.35 9.55
N GLY A 108 -20.93 13.69 10.68
CA GLY A 108 -21.63 13.86 11.93
C GLY A 108 -21.43 15.29 12.39
N LEU A 109 -22.55 16.00 12.39
CA LEU A 109 -22.84 17.15 13.23
C LEU A 109 -22.19 16.97 14.61
N TRP A 110 -21.47 17.99 15.10
CA TRP A 110 -21.52 18.53 16.48
C TRP A 110 -20.46 19.62 16.68
N PRO A 111 -20.65 20.58 17.60
CA PRO A 111 -21.90 21.15 18.13
C PRO A 111 -22.18 22.57 17.57
#